data_AF-A0A969GBQ3-F1
#
_entry.id   AF-A0A969GBQ3-F1
#
_cell.length_a   1.000
_cell.length_b   1.000
_cell.length_c   1.000
_cell.angle_alpha   90.00
_cell.angle_beta   90.00
_cell.angle_gamma   90.00
#
_symmetry.space_group_name_H-M   'P 1'
#
loop_
_entity.id
_entity.type
_entity.pdbx_description
1 polymer ?
#
loop_
_entity_poly.entity_id
_entity_poly.type
_entity_poly.pdbx_seq_one_letter_code
_entity_poly.pdbx_strand_id
1 'polypeptide(L)'
;MKQYFTILLFLLTAQLAFGQPKVEMKVDSTNMMIGDQMRMELQVKHNSKSVVLLPKGVKLGDKIEVLSERNKVTNISADEILTTKQMTITAFDSGVYNVPPVPVQVETNGIIDTFFQKRFN
;
A
#
# COMPACT_ATOMS: atom_id res chain seq x y z
N MET A 1 -38.57 -10.02 25.42
CA MET A 1 -38.23 -8.60 25.20
C MET A 1 -36.73 -8.30 25.32
N LYS A 2 -36.01 -8.75 26.37
CA LYS A 2 -34.56 -8.50 26.51
C LYS A 2 -33.70 -9.03 25.34
N GLN A 3 -33.99 -10.22 24.82
CA GLN A 3 -33.21 -10.84 23.73
C GLN A 3 -33.31 -10.07 22.39
N TYR A 4 -34.49 -9.57 22.04
CA TYR A 4 -34.68 -8.74 20.84
C TYR A 4 -33.96 -7.39 20.97
N PHE A 5 -33.91 -6.83 22.18
CA PHE A 5 -33.15 -5.61 22.46
C PHE A 5 -31.64 -5.82 22.29
N THR A 6 -31.10 -6.96 22.74
CA THR A 6 -29.68 -7.31 22.53
C THR A 6 -29.34 -7.49 21.05
N ILE A 7 -30.21 -8.12 20.27
CA ILE A 7 -30.02 -8.32 18.82
C ILE A 7 -30.04 -6.96 18.09
N LEU A 8 -30.96 -6.08 18.46
CA LEU A 8 -31.06 -4.73 17.87
C LEU A 8 -29.81 -3.89 18.20
N LEU A 9 -29.29 -3.97 19.42
CA LEU A 9 -28.07 -3.28 19.83
C LEU A 9 -26.84 -3.76 19.04
N PHE A 10 -26.74 -5.07 18.79
CA PHE A 10 -25.65 -5.65 18.00
C PHE A 10 -25.72 -5.21 16.53
N LEU A 11 -26.92 -5.11 15.96
CA LEU A 11 -27.14 -4.66 14.58
C LEU A 11 -26.73 -3.19 14.37
N LEU A 12 -26.95 -2.30 15.35
CA LEU A 12 -26.54 -0.89 15.25
C LEU A 12 -25.02 -0.70 15.25
N THR A 13 -24.27 -1.57 15.94
CA THR A 13 -22.80 -1.46 16.02
C THR A 13 -22.08 -1.95 14.77
N ALA A 14 -22.73 -2.76 13.93
CA ALA A 14 -22.11 -3.36 12.73
C ALA A 14 -21.87 -2.34 11.60
N GLN A 15 -22.45 -1.14 11.66
CA GLN A 15 -22.39 -0.16 10.56
C GLN A 15 -21.14 0.74 10.55
N LEU A 16 -20.22 0.61 11.52
CA LEU A 16 -19.02 1.45 11.62
C LEU A 16 -17.72 0.73 11.23
N ALA A 17 -17.79 -0.23 10.31
CA ALA A 17 -16.59 -0.86 9.75
C ALA A 17 -15.93 0.07 8.71
N PHE A 18 -15.03 0.95 9.17
CA PHE A 18 -14.11 1.65 8.27
C PHE A 18 -13.04 0.66 7.79
N GLY A 19 -12.92 0.48 6.47
CA GLY A 19 -11.87 -0.36 5.90
C GLY A 19 -10.48 0.20 6.22
N GLN A 20 -9.64 -0.61 6.87
CA GLN A 20 -8.25 -0.24 7.13
C GLN A 20 -7.48 -0.04 5.81
N PRO A 21 -6.57 0.95 5.73
CA PRO A 21 -5.69 1.10 4.58
C PRO A 21 -4.94 -0.21 4.30
N LYS A 22 -4.94 -0.62 3.02
CA LYS A 22 -4.25 -1.82 2.56
C LYS A 22 -3.06 -1.39 1.71
N VAL A 23 -1.86 -1.79 2.14
CA VAL A 23 -0.61 -1.56 1.41
C VAL A 23 -0.21 -2.85 0.70
N GLU A 24 0.09 -2.75 -0.60
CA GLU A 24 0.56 -3.83 -1.44
C GLU A 24 1.77 -3.38 -2.27
N MET A 25 2.70 -4.30 -2.50
CA MET A 25 3.76 -4.13 -3.50
C MET A 25 3.44 -5.02 -4.69
N LYS A 26 3.39 -4.43 -5.89
CA LYS A 26 3.21 -5.14 -7.15
C LYS A 26 4.44 -4.99 -8.02
N VAL A 27 4.73 -6.04 -8.76
CA VAL A 27 5.87 -6.09 -9.68
C VAL A 27 5.46 -6.90 -10.90
N ASP A 28 5.91 -6.50 -12.08
CA ASP A 28 5.52 -7.18 -13.33
C ASP A 28 6.08 -8.60 -13.41
N SER A 29 7.26 -8.83 -12.83
CA SER A 29 7.96 -10.12 -12.80
C SER A 29 8.80 -10.24 -11.53
N THR A 30 9.05 -11.45 -11.05
CA THR A 30 10.03 -11.70 -9.97
C THR A 30 11.44 -11.97 -10.49
N ASN A 31 11.61 -12.01 -11.82
CA ASN A 31 12.87 -12.23 -12.52
C ASN A 31 13.16 -11.06 -13.47
N MET A 32 14.42 -10.64 -13.53
CA MET A 32 14.91 -9.64 -14.49
C MET A 32 16.33 -10.01 -14.95
N MET A 33 16.73 -9.59 -16.16
CA MET A 33 18.15 -9.69 -16.54
C MET A 33 18.94 -8.53 -15.91
N ILE A 34 20.23 -8.74 -15.76
CA ILE A 34 21.14 -7.72 -15.22
C ILE A 34 21.13 -6.50 -16.15
N GLY A 35 20.91 -5.32 -15.59
CA GLY A 35 20.84 -4.05 -16.31
C GLY A 35 19.48 -3.75 -16.95
N ASP A 36 18.52 -4.68 -16.92
CA ASP A 36 17.17 -4.42 -17.39
C ASP A 36 16.44 -3.44 -16.48
N GLN A 37 15.37 -2.85 -17.01
CA GLN A 37 14.44 -2.02 -16.24
C GLN A 37 13.10 -2.72 -16.10
N MET A 38 12.53 -2.66 -14.91
CA MET A 38 11.20 -3.20 -14.63
C MET A 38 10.38 -2.23 -13.79
N ARG A 39 9.05 -2.38 -13.85
CA ARG A 39 8.13 -1.57 -13.05
C ARG A 39 7.79 -2.27 -11.75
N MET A 40 7.85 -1.48 -10.67
CA MET A 40 7.36 -1.84 -9.35
C MET A 40 6.36 -0.78 -8.88
N GLU A 41 5.29 -1.19 -8.22
CA GLU A 41 4.23 -0.32 -7.75
C GLU A 41 3.94 -0.55 -6.26
N LEU A 42 4.17 0.47 -5.44
CA LEU A 42 3.66 0.53 -4.08
C LEU A 42 2.24 1.08 -4.14
N GLN A 43 1.25 0.24 -3.88
CA GLN A 43 -0.17 0.55 -3.96
C GLN A 43 -0.77 0.65 -2.56
N VAL A 44 -1.48 1.74 -2.30
CA VAL A 44 -2.17 2.00 -1.05
C VAL A 44 -3.64 2.21 -1.36
N LYS A 45 -4.45 1.25 -0.93
CA LYS A 45 -5.90 1.30 -1.06
C LYS A 45 -6.47 1.84 0.25
N HIS A 46 -7.17 2.96 0.21
CA HIS A 46 -7.62 3.67 1.40
C HIS A 46 -8.97 4.37 1.15
N ASN A 47 -9.59 4.89 2.22
CA ASN A 47 -10.87 5.58 2.08
C ASN A 47 -10.68 7.05 1.65
N SER A 48 -11.71 7.67 1.09
CA SER A 48 -11.68 9.05 0.59
C SER A 48 -11.46 10.14 1.64
N LYS A 49 -11.63 9.83 2.93
CA LYS A 49 -11.40 10.72 4.08
C LYS A 49 -9.98 10.64 4.64
N SER A 50 -9.13 9.79 4.06
CA SER A 50 -7.74 9.59 4.49
C SER A 50 -6.76 10.08 3.42
N VAL A 51 -5.59 10.55 3.87
CA VAL A 51 -4.52 11.06 3.01
C VAL A 51 -3.31 10.15 3.13
N VAL A 52 -2.81 9.67 1.99
CA VAL A 52 -1.62 8.81 1.93
C VAL A 52 -0.37 9.68 1.73
N LEU A 53 0.55 9.61 2.67
CA LEU A 53 1.86 10.25 2.60
C LEU A 53 2.86 9.25 2.00
N LEU A 54 2.98 9.28 0.67
CA LEU A 54 3.90 8.39 -0.03
C LEU A 54 5.36 8.68 0.36
N PRO A 55 6.17 7.64 0.64
CA PRO A 55 7.57 7.81 0.97
C PRO A 55 8.35 8.45 -0.18
N LYS A 56 9.35 9.25 0.18
CA LYS A 56 10.30 9.85 -0.76
C LYS A 56 11.60 9.06 -0.74
N GLY A 57 12.20 8.82 -1.91
CA GLY A 57 13.49 8.14 -2.02
C GLY A 57 13.43 6.72 -1.46
N VAL A 58 12.49 5.92 -1.97
CA VAL A 58 12.29 4.54 -1.50
C VAL A 58 13.56 3.74 -1.74
N LYS A 59 14.08 3.11 -0.68
CA LYS A 59 15.20 2.17 -0.78
C LYS A 59 14.67 0.74 -0.85
N LEU A 60 15.10 0.00 -1.86
CA LEU A 60 14.67 -1.39 -2.11
C LEU A 60 15.81 -2.39 -1.78
N GLY A 61 16.56 -2.10 -0.71
CA GLY A 61 17.81 -2.78 -0.38
C GLY A 61 19.02 -2.15 -1.09
N ASP A 62 20.16 -2.83 -1.00
CA ASP A 62 21.45 -2.28 -1.48
C ASP A 62 21.76 -2.61 -2.94
N LYS A 63 21.01 -3.55 -3.54
CA LYS A 63 21.31 -4.13 -4.87
C LYS A 63 20.28 -3.76 -5.94
N ILE A 64 19.17 -3.14 -5.55
CA ILE A 64 18.12 -2.67 -6.45
C ILE A 64 18.17 -1.14 -6.47
N GLU A 65 18.32 -0.57 -7.65
CA GLU A 65 18.34 0.87 -7.87
C GLU A 65 16.98 1.37 -8.35
N VAL A 66 16.52 2.49 -7.81
CA VAL A 66 15.32 3.19 -8.28
C VAL A 66 15.75 4.30 -9.24
N LEU A 67 15.43 4.13 -10.53
CA LEU A 67 15.81 5.06 -11.60
C LEU A 67 14.84 6.23 -11.73
N SER A 68 13.56 5.99 -11.49
CA SER A 68 12.54 7.03 -11.51
C SER A 68 11.35 6.68 -10.64
N GLU A 69 10.68 7.72 -10.12
CA GLU A 69 9.47 7.60 -9.31
C GLU A 69 8.35 8.46 -9.89
N ARG A 70 7.12 7.95 -9.88
CA ARG A 70 5.91 8.70 -10.26
C ARG A 70 4.77 8.36 -9.32
N ASN A 71 3.99 9.36 -8.93
CA ASN A 71 2.81 9.18 -8.10
C ASN A 71 1.55 9.22 -8.97
N LYS A 72 0.59 8.37 -8.68
CA LYS A 72 -0.72 8.32 -9.34
C LYS A 72 -1.80 8.13 -8.28
N VAL A 73 -2.91 8.85 -8.42
CA VAL A 73 -4.11 8.67 -7.59
C VAL A 73 -5.26 8.27 -8.50
N THR A 74 -5.97 7.20 -8.14
CA THR A 74 -7.12 6.69 -8.87
C THR A 74 -8.30 6.57 -7.92
N ASN A 75 -9.43 7.21 -8.26
CA ASN A 75 -10.67 6.99 -7.53
C ASN A 75 -11.29 5.67 -8.01
N ILE A 76 -11.38 4.66 -7.13
CA ILE A 76 -12.05 3.40 -7.44
C ILE A 76 -13.57 3.56 -7.28
N SER A 77 -13.98 4.27 -6.23
CA SER A 77 -15.38 4.64 -5.97
C SER A 77 -15.45 5.97 -5.20
N ALA A 78 -16.65 6.41 -4.80
CA ALA A 78 -16.82 7.62 -3.99
C ALA A 78 -16.09 7.56 -2.64
N ASP A 79 -15.98 6.36 -2.05
CA ASP A 79 -15.41 6.16 -0.72
C ASP A 79 -14.04 5.47 -0.76
N GLU A 80 -13.53 5.11 -1.94
CA GLU A 80 -12.34 4.28 -2.09
C GLU A 80 -11.36 4.85 -3.12
N ILE A 81 -10.12 5.06 -2.67
CA ILE A 81 -9.03 5.64 -3.44
C ILE A 81 -7.85 4.65 -3.49
N LEU A 82 -7.19 4.59 -4.64
CA LEU A 82 -5.93 3.91 -4.84
C LEU A 82 -4.83 4.95 -5.10
N THR A 83 -3.96 5.11 -4.12
CA THR A 83 -2.75 5.92 -4.24
C THR A 83 -1.57 5.00 -4.57
N THR A 84 -0.92 5.24 -5.70
CA THR A 84 0.15 4.40 -6.24
C THR A 84 1.44 5.20 -6.39
N LYS A 85 2.55 4.67 -5.89
CA LYS A 85 3.91 5.09 -6.25
C LYS A 85 4.49 4.08 -7.22
N GLN A 86 4.64 4.48 -8.48
CA GLN A 86 5.29 3.70 -9.53
C GLN A 86 6.79 3.99 -9.50
N MET A 87 7.59 2.94 -9.59
CA MET A 87 9.05 2.99 -9.58
C MET A 87 9.56 2.20 -10.78
N THR A 88 10.49 2.79 -11.52
CA THR A 88 11.31 2.04 -12.49
C THR A 88 12.58 1.62 -11.79
N ILE A 89 12.86 0.32 -11.75
CA ILE A 89 13.99 -0.24 -11.01
C ILE A 89 14.93 -1.02 -11.92
N THR A 90 16.20 -1.12 -11.52
CA THR A 90 17.23 -1.93 -12.18
C THR A 90 18.14 -2.62 -11.16
N ALA A 91 18.89 -3.63 -11.59
CA ALA A 91 19.90 -4.32 -10.79
C ALA A 91 21.10 -4.70 -11.67
N PHE A 92 22.31 -4.48 -11.16
CA PHE A 92 23.56 -4.73 -11.89
C PHE A 92 24.33 -5.98 -11.42
N ASP A 93 23.82 -6.66 -10.39
CA ASP A 93 24.40 -7.88 -9.84
C ASP A 93 23.40 -9.04 -9.93
N SER A 94 23.87 -10.24 -10.23
CA SER A 94 23.05 -11.46 -10.17
C SER A 94 22.70 -11.84 -8.73
N GLY A 95 21.47 -12.25 -8.47
CA GLY A 95 21.09 -12.82 -7.18
C GLY A 95 19.58 -12.85 -6.94
N VAL A 96 19.20 -13.33 -5.76
CA VAL A 96 17.83 -13.23 -5.25
C VAL A 96 17.81 -12.14 -4.19
N TYR A 97 17.03 -11.09 -4.43
CA TYR A 97 16.93 -9.94 -3.55
C TYR A 97 15.54 -9.85 -2.94
N ASN A 98 15.47 -9.79 -1.62
CA ASN A 98 14.23 -9.54 -0.91
C ASN A 98 13.97 -8.04 -0.83
N VAL A 99 12.84 -7.60 -1.34
CA VAL A 99 12.40 -6.20 -1.21
C VAL A 99 11.97 -5.96 0.23
N PRO A 100 12.59 -5.02 0.97
CA PRO A 100 12.24 -4.76 2.36
C PRO A 100 10.83 -4.16 2.49
N PRO A 101 10.20 -4.28 3.67
CA PRO A 101 9.01 -3.52 4.04
C PRO A 101 9.21 -2.02 3.80
N VAL A 102 8.30 -1.39 3.07
CA VAL A 102 8.31 0.05 2.82
C VAL A 102 7.23 0.69 3.69
N PRO A 103 7.59 1.51 4.69
CA PRO A 103 6.60 2.17 5.54
C PRO A 103 5.81 3.20 4.73
N VAL A 104 4.50 3.19 4.91
CA VAL A 104 3.57 4.17 4.34
C VAL A 104 2.82 4.82 5.48
N GLN A 105 2.86 6.15 5.55
CA GLN A 105 2.07 6.89 6.52
C GLN A 105 0.70 7.24 5.91
N VAL A 106 -0.36 7.02 6.69
CA VAL A 106 -1.73 7.37 6.31
C VAL A 106 -2.31 8.23 7.41
N GLU A 107 -2.74 9.43 7.04
CA GLU A 107 -3.41 10.36 7.92
C GLU A 107 -4.93 10.19 7.80
N THR A 108 -5.61 10.00 8.93
CA THR A 108 -7.08 9.97 9.01
C THR A 108 -7.52 10.83 10.18
N ASN A 109 -8.29 11.90 9.90
CA ASN A 109 -8.79 12.84 10.91
C ASN A 109 -7.67 13.41 11.83
N GLY A 110 -6.50 13.72 11.27
CA GLY A 110 -5.36 14.27 12.03
C GLY A 110 -4.54 13.23 12.82
N ILE A 111 -4.91 11.94 12.77
CA ILE A 111 -4.12 10.84 13.32
C ILE A 111 -3.30 10.22 12.19
N ILE A 112 -1.99 10.12 12.38
CA ILE A 112 -1.08 9.48 11.44
C ILE A 112 -0.73 8.09 11.95
N ASP A 113 -1.04 7.09 11.13
CA ASP A 113 -0.66 5.70 11.35
C ASP A 113 0.34 5.25 10.27
N THR A 114 1.20 4.29 10.61
CA THR A 114 2.17 3.70 9.67
C THR A 114 1.76 2.28 9.31
N PHE A 115 1.61 2.03 8.02
CA PHE A 115 1.25 0.74 7.44
C PHE A 115 2.41 0.16 6.64
N PHE A 116 2.45 -1.16 6.54
CA PHE A 116 3.43 -1.91 5.76
C PHE A 116 2.70 -2.85 4.82
N GLN A 117 3.37 -3.22 3.72
CA GLN A 117 2.83 -4.25 2.83
C GLN A 117 2.63 -5.57 3.57
N LYS A 118 1.55 -6.28 3.23
CA LYS A 118 1.32 -7.63 3.76
C LYS A 118 2.47 -8.55 3.30
N ARG A 119 3.08 -9.28 4.23
CA ARG A 119 4.11 -10.28 3.89
C ARG A 119 3.46 -11.38 3.06
N PHE A 120 4.05 -11.71 1.92
CA PHE A 120 3.73 -12.94 1.20
C PHE A 120 4.29 -14.10 2.04
N ASN A 121 3.41 -14.95 2.55
CA ASN A 121 3.77 -16.23 3.16
C ASN A 121 3.70 -17.32 2.09
#